data_AF-A0A0A9Y1Y5-F1
#
_entry.id   AF-A0A0A9Y1Y5-F1
#
_cell.length_a   1.000
_cell.length_b   1.000
_cell.length_c   1.000
_cell.angle_alpha   90.00
_cell.angle_beta   90.00
_cell.angle_gamma   90.00
#
_symmetry.space_group_name_H-M   'P 1'
#
loop_
_entity.id
_entity.type
_entity.pdbx_description
1 polymer ?
#
loop_
_entity_poly.entity_id
_entity_poly.type
_entity_poly.pdbx_seq_one_letter_code
_entity_poly.pdbx_strand_id
1 'polypeptide(L)'
;MQCEDEWSEMHQRFKKEGLDADSLKLEDRLLQVWRWLVDAESNLRNSRRMLDKLYEQQHEEIEEMENYVGKMKKLAEKRATDVEAECSVLKLEKTELLELLDGFGALGDSIYEKVLFLGEEKVKAAEDLEILKNMKLPSNGVNSDILTEMIKVSSEKESLKREVTEMRERIHLLEKSSRQLEIDNDRLSFKVNDQASGTAITEINKVISLKVQWKHVRTRVESSHLRSNCPTHYIKNSPRVMADSTPPSLLMSELASIGSPKKLSSLLESCNELARVEEIKKLQHESESLRSQLTLLGEKYNALALKHIHYKSKRDFKWKN
;
A
#
# COMPACT_ATOMS: atom_id res chain seq x y z
N MET A 1 40.35 -54.53 -13.15
CA MET A 1 40.74 -55.00 -11.81
C MET A 1 42.15 -55.55 -11.92
N GLN A 2 43.15 -54.81 -11.47
CA GLN A 2 44.47 -55.41 -11.21
C GLN A 2 44.31 -56.22 -9.93
N CYS A 3 44.67 -57.50 -9.99
CA CYS A 3 44.79 -58.33 -8.79
C CYS A 3 45.98 -57.76 -8.02
N GLU A 4 45.71 -56.95 -6.99
CA GLU A 4 46.76 -56.47 -6.10
C GLU A 4 47.32 -57.69 -5.37
N ASP A 5 48.58 -58.02 -5.62
CA ASP A 5 49.25 -59.09 -4.91
C ASP A 5 49.53 -58.63 -3.47
N GLU A 6 48.59 -58.96 -2.58
CA GLU A 6 48.63 -58.63 -1.15
C GLU A 6 49.94 -59.11 -0.50
N TRP A 7 50.49 -60.23 -0.96
CA TRP A 7 51.78 -60.73 -0.45
C TRP A 7 52.93 -59.84 -0.89
N SER A 8 52.99 -59.43 -2.16
CA SER A 8 54.01 -58.50 -2.63
C SER A 8 53.92 -57.15 -1.91
N GLU A 9 52.71 -56.63 -1.66
CA GLU A 9 52.54 -55.39 -0.91
C GLU A 9 53.03 -55.54 0.54
N MET A 10 52.73 -56.67 1.19
CA MET A 10 53.19 -56.93 2.54
C MET A 10 54.73 -57.00 2.62
N HIS A 11 55.39 -57.71 1.70
CA HIS A 11 56.86 -57.73 1.63
C HIS A 11 57.44 -56.34 1.36
N GLN A 12 56.76 -55.53 0.54
CA GLN A 12 57.15 -54.14 0.31
C GLN A 12 57.02 -53.29 1.58
N ARG A 13 56.00 -53.52 2.42
CA ARG A 13 55.84 -52.84 3.71
C ARG A 13 56.93 -53.23 4.71
N PHE A 14 57.27 -54.52 4.81
CA PHE A 14 58.42 -54.97 5.62
C PHE A 14 59.70 -54.26 5.19
N LYS A 15 59.97 -54.22 3.88
CA LYS A 15 61.14 -53.51 3.32
C LYS A 15 61.11 -52.00 3.60
N LYS A 16 59.94 -51.34 3.54
CA LYS A 16 59.78 -49.92 3.87
C LYS A 16 60.11 -49.60 5.33
N GLU A 17 59.91 -50.56 6.23
CA GLU A 17 60.27 -50.43 7.64
C GLU A 17 61.70 -50.88 7.95
N GLY A 18 62.47 -51.27 6.92
CA GLY A 18 63.85 -51.75 7.10
C GLY A 18 63.94 -53.17 7.67
N LEU A 19 62.86 -53.95 7.58
CA LEU A 19 62.78 -55.33 8.05
C LEU A 19 62.89 -56.30 6.87
N ASP A 20 63.69 -57.36 7.04
CA ASP A 20 63.81 -58.44 6.06
C ASP A 20 62.91 -59.62 6.43
N ALA A 21 61.75 -59.71 5.76
CA ALA A 21 60.70 -60.69 6.05
C ALA A 21 61.19 -62.14 6.04
N ASP A 22 62.19 -62.50 5.24
CA ASP A 22 62.68 -63.88 5.15
C ASP A 22 63.65 -64.23 6.29
N SER A 23 64.33 -63.23 6.86
CA SER A 23 65.27 -63.40 7.97
C SER A 23 64.60 -63.42 9.35
N LEU A 24 63.40 -62.83 9.47
CA LEU A 24 62.69 -62.73 10.74
C LEU A 24 62.00 -64.05 11.12
N LYS A 25 62.01 -64.34 12.43
CA LYS A 25 61.21 -65.43 13.00
C LYS A 25 59.72 -65.20 12.69
N LEU A 26 58.97 -66.29 12.63
CA LEU A 26 57.55 -66.23 12.30
C LEU A 26 56.78 -65.39 13.32
N GLU A 27 57.13 -65.51 14.60
CA GLU A 27 56.50 -64.78 15.70
C GLU A 27 56.71 -63.27 15.57
N ASP A 28 57.92 -62.83 15.22
CA ASP A 28 58.23 -61.40 15.06
C ASP A 28 57.53 -60.81 13.82
N ARG A 29 57.43 -61.59 12.73
CA ARG A 29 56.64 -61.19 11.55
C ARG A 29 55.16 -61.03 11.88
N LEU A 30 54.59 -62.00 12.59
CA LEU A 30 53.19 -61.96 13.02
C LEU A 30 52.93 -60.74 13.91
N LEU A 31 53.88 -60.38 14.78
CA LEU A 31 53.76 -59.19 15.62
C LEU A 31 53.73 -57.89 14.79
N GLN A 32 54.57 -57.77 13.76
CA GLN A 32 54.56 -56.58 12.88
C GLN A 32 53.27 -56.47 12.08
N VAL A 33 52.81 -57.58 11.51
CA VAL A 33 51.52 -57.62 10.78
C VAL A 33 50.37 -57.27 11.72
N TRP A 34 50.37 -57.80 12.95
CA TRP A 34 49.36 -57.46 13.94
C TRP A 34 49.37 -55.98 14.30
N ARG A 35 50.56 -55.37 14.49
CA ARG A 35 50.68 -53.93 14.71
C ARG A 35 50.05 -53.13 13.56
N TRP A 36 50.37 -53.48 12.32
CA TRP A 36 49.78 -52.80 11.15
C TRP A 36 48.27 -52.98 11.06
N LEU A 37 47.73 -54.15 11.42
CA LEU A 37 46.29 -54.38 11.46
C LEU A 37 45.60 -53.51 12.51
N VAL A 38 46.19 -53.37 13.69
CA VAL A 38 45.69 -52.48 14.75
C VAL A 38 45.75 -51.01 14.31
N ASP A 39 46.84 -50.59 13.68
CA ASP A 39 46.97 -49.24 13.13
C ASP A 39 45.95 -48.97 12.02
N ALA A 40 45.75 -49.94 11.13
CA ALA A 40 44.74 -49.87 10.07
C ALA A 40 43.32 -49.79 10.64
N GLU A 41 43.01 -50.57 11.68
CA GLU A 41 41.72 -50.50 12.38
C GLU A 41 41.49 -49.11 13.00
N SER A 42 42.51 -48.58 13.70
CA SER A 42 42.46 -47.23 14.27
C SER A 42 42.24 -46.16 13.21
N ASN A 43 42.95 -46.26 12.09
CA ASN A 43 42.82 -45.35 10.95
C ASN A 43 41.42 -45.45 10.32
N LEU A 44 40.88 -46.65 10.11
CA LEU A 44 39.53 -46.84 9.59
C LEU A 44 38.46 -46.25 10.52
N ARG A 45 38.61 -46.43 11.83
CA ARG A 45 37.72 -45.81 12.82
C ARG A 45 37.79 -44.28 12.76
N ASN A 46 38.98 -43.70 12.60
CA ASN A 46 39.14 -42.26 12.45
C ASN A 46 38.55 -41.73 11.15
N SER A 47 38.80 -42.40 10.02
CA SER A 47 38.21 -42.07 8.72
C SER A 47 36.69 -42.13 8.76
N ARG A 48 36.11 -43.13 9.45
CA ARG A 48 34.67 -43.22 9.66
C ARG A 48 34.12 -42.01 10.44
N ARG A 49 34.75 -41.63 11.55
CA ARG A 49 34.35 -40.42 12.31
C ARG A 49 34.46 -39.15 11.48
N MET A 50 35.46 -39.05 10.62
CA MET A 50 35.61 -37.91 9.70
C MET A 50 34.50 -37.89 8.67
N LEU A 51 34.14 -39.05 8.12
CA LEU A 51 33.01 -39.21 7.20
C LEU A 51 31.70 -38.78 7.87
N ASP A 52 31.46 -39.22 9.12
CA ASP A 52 30.26 -38.84 9.89
C ASP A 52 30.18 -37.32 10.07
N LYS A 53 31.31 -36.65 10.36
CA LYS A 53 31.37 -35.18 10.45
C LYS A 53 31.10 -34.48 9.12
N LEU A 54 31.61 -35.03 8.02
CA LEU A 54 31.36 -34.48 6.68
C LEU A 54 29.89 -34.63 6.28
N TYR A 55 29.24 -35.74 6.65
CA TYR A 55 27.81 -35.91 6.44
C TYR A 55 26.98 -34.92 7.25
N GLU A 56 27.33 -34.70 8.52
CA GLU A 56 26.65 -33.70 9.34
C GLU A 56 26.80 -32.30 8.76
N GLN A 57 28.03 -31.91 8.39
CA GLN A 57 28.29 -30.62 7.75
C GLN A 57 27.51 -30.47 6.43
N GLN A 58 27.47 -31.53 5.61
CA GLN A 58 26.67 -31.51 4.38
C GLN A 58 25.18 -31.34 4.68
N HIS A 59 24.68 -31.96 5.75
CA HIS A 59 23.28 -31.83 6.15
C HIS A 59 22.95 -30.40 6.60
N GLU A 60 23.81 -29.80 7.43
CA GLU A 60 23.71 -28.40 7.86
C GLU A 60 23.73 -27.44 6.66
N GLU A 61 24.67 -27.62 5.71
CA GLU A 61 24.75 -26.81 4.50
C GLU A 61 23.48 -26.92 3.62
N ILE A 62 22.92 -28.12 3.50
CA ILE A 62 21.65 -28.34 2.79
C ILE A 62 20.51 -27.61 3.50
N GLU A 63 20.39 -27.72 4.82
CA GLU A 63 19.35 -27.05 5.60
C GLU A 63 19.44 -25.52 5.47
N GLU A 64 20.64 -24.95 5.53
CA GLU A 64 20.88 -23.52 5.31
C GLU A 64 20.46 -23.08 3.89
N MET A 65 20.83 -23.86 2.87
CA MET A 65 20.42 -23.62 1.49
C MET A 65 18.91 -23.69 1.33
N GLU A 66 18.24 -24.69 1.89
CA GLU A 66 16.79 -24.84 1.85
C GLU A 66 16.09 -23.65 2.52
N ASN A 67 16.61 -23.18 3.65
CA ASN A 67 16.10 -21.99 4.33
C ASN A 67 16.26 -20.73 3.47
N TYR A 68 17.42 -20.54 2.84
CA TYR A 68 17.67 -19.41 1.93
C TYR A 68 16.75 -19.45 0.71
N VAL A 69 16.62 -20.60 0.05
CA VAL A 69 15.70 -20.80 -1.08
C VAL A 69 14.25 -20.55 -0.65
N GLY A 70 13.87 -21.02 0.54
CA GLY A 70 12.55 -20.76 1.12
C GLY A 70 12.27 -19.28 1.33
N LYS A 71 13.25 -18.51 1.83
CA LYS A 71 13.15 -17.04 1.96
C LYS A 71 13.01 -16.35 0.61
N MET A 72 13.82 -16.74 -0.38
CA MET A 72 13.71 -16.19 -1.75
C MET A 72 12.35 -16.48 -2.38
N LYS A 73 11.83 -17.70 -2.21
CA LYS A 73 10.51 -18.09 -2.73
C LYS A 73 9.41 -17.22 -2.11
N LYS A 74 9.40 -17.05 -0.79
CA LYS A 74 8.43 -16.16 -0.10
C LYS A 74 8.50 -14.73 -0.60
N LEU A 75 9.70 -14.21 -0.84
CA LEU A 75 9.89 -12.84 -1.34
C LEU A 75 9.44 -12.70 -2.79
N ALA A 76 9.66 -13.72 -3.62
CA ALA A 76 9.16 -13.77 -4.99
C ALA A 76 7.63 -13.87 -5.04
N GLU A 77 7.03 -14.71 -4.19
CA GLU A 77 5.56 -14.83 -4.05
C GLU A 77 4.95 -13.49 -3.61
N LYS A 78 5.54 -12.84 -2.60
CA LYS A 78 5.08 -11.52 -2.15
C LYS A 78 5.14 -10.47 -3.27
N ARG A 79 6.25 -10.42 -4.03
CA ARG A 79 6.37 -9.51 -5.17
C ARG A 79 5.34 -9.81 -6.26
N ALA A 80 5.05 -11.08 -6.53
CA ALA A 80 4.03 -11.47 -7.49
C ALA A 80 2.64 -10.98 -7.03
N THR A 81 2.29 -11.20 -5.76
CA THR A 81 1.00 -10.73 -5.22
C THR A 81 0.88 -9.21 -5.21
N ASP A 82 1.96 -8.49 -4.88
CA ASP A 82 1.98 -7.03 -4.87
C ASP A 82 1.75 -6.48 -6.31
N VAL A 83 2.44 -7.05 -7.31
CA VAL A 83 2.28 -6.68 -8.72
C VAL A 83 0.88 -7.04 -9.25
N GLU A 84 0.32 -8.18 -8.87
CA GLU A 84 -1.05 -8.56 -9.24
C GLU A 84 -2.09 -7.61 -8.66
N ALA A 85 -1.89 -7.16 -7.41
CA ALA A 85 -2.75 -6.17 -6.76
C ALA A 85 -2.67 -4.82 -7.48
N GLU A 86 -1.46 -4.30 -7.74
CA GLU A 86 -1.25 -3.06 -8.50
C GLU A 86 -1.87 -3.14 -9.90
N CYS A 87 -1.68 -4.26 -10.61
CA CYS A 87 -2.27 -4.48 -11.93
C CYS A 87 -3.81 -4.47 -11.89
N SER A 88 -4.40 -5.00 -10.81
CA SER A 88 -5.85 -4.97 -10.61
C SER A 88 -6.37 -3.56 -10.38
N VAL A 89 -5.66 -2.75 -9.57
CA VAL A 89 -5.97 -1.34 -9.34
C VAL A 89 -5.86 -0.53 -10.63
N LEU A 90 -4.74 -0.67 -11.35
CA LEU A 90 -4.53 0.04 -12.62
C LEU A 90 -5.55 -0.34 -13.69
N LYS A 91 -5.99 -1.60 -13.72
CA LYS A 91 -7.08 -2.03 -14.62
C LYS A 91 -8.39 -1.34 -14.27
N LEU A 92 -8.71 -1.21 -12.98
CA LEU A 92 -9.91 -0.50 -12.52
C LEU A 92 -9.83 0.99 -12.86
N GLU A 93 -8.73 1.66 -12.54
CA GLU A 93 -8.51 3.07 -12.89
C GLU A 93 -8.60 3.30 -14.39
N LYS A 94 -8.04 2.39 -15.20
CA LYS A 94 -8.17 2.43 -16.66
C LYS A 94 -9.63 2.35 -17.09
N THR A 95 -10.42 1.45 -16.50
CA THR A 95 -11.85 1.34 -16.84
C THR A 95 -12.63 2.58 -16.43
N GLU A 96 -12.38 3.13 -15.25
CA GLU A 96 -13.02 4.36 -14.76
C GLU A 96 -12.68 5.57 -15.66
N LEU A 97 -11.42 5.70 -16.07
CA LEU A 97 -10.98 6.75 -16.99
C LEU A 97 -11.63 6.60 -18.37
N LEU A 98 -11.80 5.37 -18.86
CA LEU A 98 -12.50 5.11 -20.12
C LEU A 98 -13.99 5.47 -20.03
N GLU A 99 -14.66 5.12 -18.93
CA GLU A 99 -16.05 5.50 -18.68
C GLU A 99 -16.22 7.02 -18.56
N LEU A 100 -15.30 7.70 -17.87
CA LEU A 100 -15.28 9.16 -17.82
C LEU A 100 -15.09 9.75 -19.22
N LEU A 101 -14.14 9.22 -20.00
CA LEU A 101 -13.88 9.71 -21.36
C LEU A 101 -15.09 9.53 -22.29
N ASP A 102 -15.79 8.40 -22.17
CA ASP A 102 -17.04 8.13 -22.89
C ASP A 102 -18.16 9.08 -22.41
N GLY A 103 -18.29 9.27 -21.09
CA GLY A 103 -19.24 10.21 -20.47
C GLY A 103 -19.00 11.68 -20.83
N PHE A 104 -17.76 12.07 -21.13
CA PHE A 104 -17.44 13.41 -21.63
C PHE A 104 -17.88 13.63 -23.09
N GLY A 105 -18.34 12.59 -23.81
CA GLY A 105 -18.76 12.69 -25.21
C GLY A 105 -17.68 13.27 -26.13
N ALA A 106 -16.42 13.19 -25.71
CA ALA A 106 -15.35 14.05 -26.19
C ALA A 106 -14.52 13.44 -27.33
N LEU A 107 -14.91 12.28 -27.88
CA LEU A 107 -14.11 11.62 -28.91
C LEU A 107 -14.78 11.41 -30.27
N GLY A 108 -15.97 11.96 -30.54
CA GLY A 108 -16.56 11.77 -31.86
C GLY A 108 -17.47 12.91 -32.28
N ASP A 109 -18.64 13.00 -31.64
CA ASP A 109 -19.75 13.67 -32.30
C ASP A 109 -19.99 15.09 -31.77
N SER A 110 -19.84 15.34 -30.45
CA SER A 110 -20.22 16.64 -29.87
C SER A 110 -19.32 17.81 -30.31
N ILE A 111 -18.01 17.60 -30.40
CA ILE A 111 -17.06 18.65 -30.81
C ILE A 111 -17.11 18.84 -32.32
N TYR A 112 -17.18 17.75 -33.08
CA TYR A 112 -17.29 17.78 -34.52
C TYR A 112 -18.59 18.47 -34.97
N GLU A 113 -19.74 18.13 -34.38
CA GLU A 113 -21.02 18.79 -34.63
C GLU A 113 -20.99 20.27 -34.24
N LYS A 114 -20.38 20.65 -33.11
CA LYS A 114 -20.22 22.06 -32.73
C LYS A 114 -19.38 22.84 -33.73
N VAL A 115 -18.30 22.24 -34.26
CA VAL A 115 -17.44 22.89 -35.26
C VAL A 115 -18.16 23.01 -36.60
N LEU A 116 -18.93 22.00 -37.01
CA LEU A 116 -19.78 22.06 -38.20
C LEU A 116 -20.85 23.14 -38.07
N PHE A 117 -21.58 23.16 -36.96
CA PHE A 117 -22.62 24.16 -36.69
C PHE A 117 -22.05 25.59 -36.73
N LEU A 118 -20.91 25.83 -36.08
CA LEU A 118 -20.23 27.14 -36.12
C LEU A 118 -19.72 27.48 -37.53
N GLY A 119 -19.34 26.48 -38.32
CA GLY A 119 -18.96 26.64 -39.72
C GLY A 119 -20.12 27.10 -40.59
N GLU A 120 -21.29 26.47 -40.45
CA GLU A 120 -22.53 26.83 -41.13
C GLU A 120 -23.02 28.23 -40.71
N GLU A 121 -22.98 28.52 -39.41
CA GLU A 121 -23.38 29.82 -38.87
C GLU A 121 -22.48 30.96 -39.39
N LYS A 122 -21.17 30.69 -39.53
CA LYS A 122 -20.23 31.64 -40.15
C LYS A 122 -20.51 31.88 -41.62
N VAL A 123 -20.84 30.84 -42.39
CA VAL A 123 -21.20 30.98 -43.82
C VAL A 123 -22.47 31.81 -43.96
N LYS A 124 -23.49 31.49 -43.17
CA LYS A 124 -24.75 32.25 -43.15
C LYS A 124 -24.54 33.72 -42.77
N ALA A 125 -23.73 33.98 -41.75
CA ALA A 125 -23.39 35.36 -41.36
C ALA A 125 -22.62 36.13 -42.46
N ALA A 126 -21.80 35.43 -43.26
CA ALA A 126 -21.13 36.03 -44.41
C ALA A 126 -22.10 36.35 -45.55
N GLU A 127 -23.07 35.47 -45.80
CA GLU A 127 -24.17 35.71 -46.76
C GLU A 127 -25.04 36.89 -46.34
N ASP A 128 -25.43 36.95 -45.07
CA ASP A 128 -26.22 38.06 -44.50
C ASP A 128 -25.45 39.39 -44.59
N LEU A 129 -24.13 39.38 -44.38
CA LEU A 129 -23.27 40.56 -44.57
C LEU A 129 -23.22 41.02 -46.03
N GLU A 130 -23.15 40.10 -46.98
CA GLU A 130 -23.14 40.44 -48.41
C GLU A 130 -24.52 40.96 -48.86
N ILE A 131 -25.62 40.43 -48.30
CA ILE A 131 -26.98 40.96 -48.49
C ILE A 131 -27.08 42.38 -47.94
N LEU A 132 -26.60 42.63 -46.72
CA LEU A 132 -26.60 43.96 -46.10
C LEU A 132 -25.75 44.97 -46.87
N LYS A 133 -24.62 44.53 -47.42
CA LYS A 133 -23.74 45.36 -48.26
C LYS A 133 -24.37 45.70 -49.61
N ASN A 134 -25.21 44.81 -50.13
CA ASN A 134 -25.94 45.00 -51.39
C ASN A 134 -27.25 45.79 -51.21
N MET A 135 -27.76 45.90 -49.97
CA MET A 135 -28.82 46.86 -49.61
C MET A 135 -28.28 48.29 -49.61
N LYS A 136 -28.25 48.94 -50.77
CA LYS A 136 -28.17 50.41 -50.84
C LYS A 136 -29.43 51.02 -50.22
N LEU A 137 -29.27 51.63 -49.05
CA LEU A 137 -30.32 52.39 -48.37
C LEU A 137 -30.72 53.66 -49.17
N PRO A 138 -32.00 53.86 -49.51
CA PRO A 138 -32.50 55.15 -50.00
C PRO A 138 -32.57 56.15 -48.83
N SER A 139 -31.91 57.30 -48.99
CA SER A 139 -31.35 58.05 -47.85
C SER A 139 -32.29 58.93 -47.02
N ASN A 140 -33.58 59.08 -47.30
CA ASN A 140 -34.33 60.22 -46.70
C ASN A 140 -35.61 59.89 -45.91
N GLY A 141 -35.94 58.61 -45.67
CA GLY A 141 -37.11 58.22 -44.85
C GLY A 141 -36.80 57.30 -43.67
N VAL A 142 -35.75 56.48 -43.79
CA VAL A 142 -35.45 55.37 -42.86
C VAL A 142 -34.91 55.85 -41.50
N ASN A 143 -34.35 57.06 -41.43
CA ASN A 143 -33.76 57.60 -40.21
C ASN A 143 -34.79 57.85 -39.09
N SER A 144 -36.06 58.11 -39.40
CA SER A 144 -37.11 58.32 -38.39
C SER A 144 -37.54 57.00 -37.76
N ASP A 145 -37.69 55.95 -38.55
CA ASP A 145 -38.09 54.63 -38.08
C ASP A 145 -36.95 53.94 -37.32
N ILE A 146 -35.71 54.04 -37.83
CA ILE A 146 -34.51 53.56 -37.11
C ILE A 146 -34.33 54.27 -35.77
N LEU A 147 -34.58 55.58 -35.70
CA LEU A 147 -34.48 56.32 -34.44
C LEU A 147 -35.55 55.86 -33.44
N THR A 148 -36.77 55.62 -33.91
CA THR A 148 -37.88 55.11 -33.08
C THR A 148 -37.59 53.70 -32.56
N GLU A 149 -37.04 52.84 -33.42
CA GLU A 149 -36.60 51.49 -33.05
C GLU A 149 -35.41 51.51 -32.09
N MET A 150 -34.44 52.41 -32.30
CA MET A 150 -33.32 52.64 -31.37
C MET A 150 -33.81 53.08 -29.99
N ILE A 151 -34.81 53.99 -29.92
CA ILE A 151 -35.39 54.43 -28.65
C ILE A 151 -36.09 53.25 -27.96
N LYS A 152 -36.87 52.45 -28.71
CA LYS A 152 -37.55 51.26 -28.18
C LYS A 152 -36.55 50.23 -27.65
N VAL A 153 -35.55 49.85 -28.45
CA VAL A 153 -34.50 48.90 -28.06
C VAL A 153 -33.69 49.43 -26.88
N SER A 154 -33.41 50.73 -26.83
CA SER A 154 -32.71 51.35 -25.68
C SER A 154 -33.56 51.28 -24.41
N SER A 155 -34.88 51.50 -24.52
CA SER A 155 -35.80 51.41 -23.38
C SER A 155 -35.96 49.97 -22.87
N GLU A 156 -36.04 48.99 -23.77
CA GLU A 156 -36.09 47.56 -23.44
C GLU A 156 -34.77 47.10 -22.82
N LYS A 157 -33.63 47.55 -23.35
CA LYS A 157 -32.30 47.30 -22.77
C LYS A 157 -32.18 47.85 -21.34
N GLU A 158 -32.67 49.06 -21.10
CA GLU A 158 -32.66 49.66 -19.76
C GLU A 158 -33.58 48.89 -18.79
N SER A 159 -34.72 48.39 -19.27
CA SER A 159 -35.65 47.56 -18.49
C SER A 159 -35.03 46.21 -18.12
N LEU A 160 -34.46 45.51 -19.10
CA LEU A 160 -33.78 44.23 -18.88
C LEU A 160 -32.57 44.38 -17.96
N LYS A 161 -31.84 45.51 -18.06
CA LYS A 161 -30.73 45.81 -17.15
C LYS A 161 -31.22 45.93 -15.70
N ARG A 162 -32.35 46.59 -15.47
CA ARG A 162 -32.99 46.69 -14.15
C ARG A 162 -33.45 45.32 -13.62
N GLU A 163 -34.08 44.51 -14.46
CA GLU A 163 -34.52 43.17 -14.09
C GLU A 163 -33.33 42.23 -13.77
N VAL A 164 -32.25 42.31 -14.54
CA VAL A 164 -31.01 41.57 -14.27
C VAL A 164 -30.39 42.00 -12.94
N THR A 165 -30.40 43.29 -12.60
CA THR A 165 -29.91 43.74 -11.29
C THR A 165 -30.78 43.23 -10.15
N GLU A 166 -32.11 43.25 -10.29
CA GLU A 166 -33.04 42.73 -9.30
C GLU A 166 -32.87 41.21 -9.11
N MET A 167 -32.72 40.45 -10.21
CA MET A 167 -32.46 39.02 -10.12
C MET A 167 -31.12 38.70 -9.46
N ARG A 168 -30.07 39.49 -9.71
CA ARG A 168 -28.78 39.34 -9.01
C ARG A 168 -28.92 39.59 -7.51
N GLU A 169 -29.66 40.62 -7.10
CA GLU A 169 -29.93 40.90 -5.68
C GLU A 169 -30.73 39.76 -5.04
N ARG A 170 -31.74 39.24 -5.74
CA ARG A 170 -32.53 38.10 -5.26
C ARG A 170 -31.68 36.83 -5.10
N ILE A 171 -30.81 36.53 -6.06
CA ILE A 171 -29.85 35.42 -5.97
C ILE A 171 -28.93 35.63 -4.78
N HIS A 172 -28.36 36.83 -4.62
CA HIS A 172 -27.48 37.15 -3.50
C HIS A 172 -28.16 36.94 -2.13
N LEU A 173 -29.41 37.35 -1.99
CA LEU A 173 -30.20 37.13 -0.77
C LEU A 173 -30.48 35.64 -0.53
N LEU A 174 -30.82 34.88 -1.58
CA LEU A 174 -31.04 33.43 -1.49
C LEU A 174 -29.75 32.68 -1.12
N GLU A 175 -28.62 33.04 -1.70
CA GLU A 175 -27.32 32.47 -1.34
C GLU A 175 -26.96 32.75 0.12
N LYS A 176 -27.18 33.99 0.59
CA LYS A 176 -26.96 34.36 1.99
C LYS A 176 -27.87 33.58 2.94
N SER A 177 -29.14 33.42 2.59
CA SER A 177 -30.09 32.60 3.35
C SER A 177 -29.70 31.12 3.35
N SER A 178 -29.24 30.59 2.21
CA SER A 178 -28.81 29.20 2.06
C SER A 178 -27.59 28.90 2.94
N ARG A 179 -26.56 29.74 2.90
CA ARG A 179 -25.38 29.61 3.78
C ARG A 179 -25.75 29.70 5.25
N GLN A 180 -26.71 30.56 5.60
CA GLN A 180 -27.18 30.66 6.99
C GLN A 180 -27.89 29.37 7.43
N LEU A 181 -28.72 28.78 6.57
CA LEU A 181 -29.36 27.48 6.83
C LEU A 181 -28.34 26.34 6.96
N GLU A 182 -27.27 26.36 6.17
CA GLU A 182 -26.17 25.39 6.27
C GLU A 182 -25.48 25.49 7.65
N ILE A 183 -25.13 26.72 8.08
CA ILE A 183 -24.54 26.96 9.41
C ILE A 183 -25.48 26.52 10.53
N ASP A 184 -26.79 26.78 10.41
CA ASP A 184 -27.77 26.40 11.41
C ASP A 184 -27.97 24.87 11.46
N ASN A 185 -27.94 24.19 10.30
CA ASN A 185 -27.94 22.74 10.22
C ASN A 185 -26.69 22.12 10.84
N ASP A 186 -25.51 22.70 10.64
CA ASP A 186 -24.27 22.24 11.28
C ASP A 186 -24.33 22.42 12.80
N ARG A 187 -24.87 23.55 13.28
CA ARG A 187 -25.09 23.80 14.71
C ARG A 187 -26.11 22.84 15.31
N LEU A 188 -27.19 22.54 14.61
CA LEU A 188 -28.18 21.55 15.02
C LEU A 188 -27.57 20.14 15.04
N SER A 189 -26.82 19.78 14.01
CA SER A 189 -26.10 18.50 13.93
C SER A 189 -25.11 18.36 15.08
N PHE A 190 -24.36 19.42 15.41
CA PHE A 190 -23.49 19.46 16.58
C PHE A 190 -24.27 19.26 17.88
N LYS A 191 -25.39 19.97 18.09
CA LYS A 191 -26.24 19.81 19.28
C LYS A 191 -26.87 18.42 19.38
N VAL A 192 -27.31 17.84 18.27
CA VAL A 192 -27.85 16.47 18.21
C VAL A 192 -26.76 15.45 18.53
N ASN A 193 -25.55 15.64 18.01
CA ASN A 193 -24.42 14.75 18.27
C ASN A 193 -23.93 14.87 19.73
N ASP A 194 -23.94 16.08 20.29
CA ASP A 194 -23.62 16.37 21.70
C ASP A 194 -24.67 15.74 22.65
N GLN A 195 -25.96 15.88 22.33
CA GLN A 195 -27.05 15.22 23.08
C GLN A 195 -27.02 13.68 22.95
N ALA A 196 -26.75 13.14 21.75
CA ALA A 196 -26.65 11.71 21.52
C ALA A 196 -25.47 11.07 22.26
N SER A 197 -24.35 11.80 22.40
CA SER A 197 -23.16 11.31 23.11
C SER A 197 -23.36 11.22 24.64
N GLY A 198 -24.21 12.06 25.23
CA GLY A 198 -24.40 12.12 26.68
C GLY A 198 -25.52 11.21 27.22
N THR A 199 -26.63 11.05 26.51
CA THR A 199 -27.82 10.34 27.05
C THR A 199 -27.99 8.94 26.49
N ALA A 200 -27.76 8.72 25.19
CA ALA A 200 -27.96 7.41 24.56
C ALA A 200 -26.90 6.38 25.00
N ILE A 201 -25.63 6.79 25.13
CA ILE A 201 -24.53 5.91 25.53
C ILE A 201 -24.70 5.44 27.00
N THR A 202 -25.20 6.32 27.87
CA THR A 202 -25.41 6.02 29.29
C THR A 202 -26.61 5.10 29.52
N GLU A 203 -27.67 5.23 28.72
CA GLU A 203 -28.83 4.32 28.76
C GLU A 203 -28.51 2.94 28.15
N ILE A 204 -27.78 2.88 27.03
CA ILE A 204 -27.34 1.62 26.40
C ILE A 204 -26.43 0.83 27.36
N ASN A 205 -25.48 1.50 28.04
CA ASN A 205 -24.59 0.84 29.00
C ASN A 205 -25.32 0.35 30.27
N LYS A 206 -26.36 1.05 30.72
CA LYS A 206 -27.24 0.56 31.81
C LYS A 206 -28.08 -0.64 31.37
N VAL A 207 -28.64 -0.63 30.16
CA VAL A 207 -29.41 -1.76 29.61
C VAL A 207 -28.51 -2.98 29.41
N ILE A 208 -27.29 -2.80 28.90
CA ILE A 208 -26.31 -3.89 28.76
C ILE A 208 -25.92 -4.46 30.13
N SER A 209 -25.62 -3.60 31.12
CA SER A 209 -25.26 -4.05 32.48
C SER A 209 -26.39 -4.84 33.16
N LEU A 210 -27.64 -4.37 33.03
CA LEU A 210 -28.81 -5.08 33.56
C LEU A 210 -29.08 -6.39 32.81
N LYS A 211 -28.86 -6.46 31.49
CA LYS A 211 -29.02 -7.69 30.69
C LYS A 211 -27.96 -8.75 31.04
N VAL A 212 -26.75 -8.33 31.41
CA VAL A 212 -25.68 -9.23 31.90
C VAL A 212 -26.00 -9.77 33.29
N GLN A 213 -26.50 -8.93 34.21
CA GLN A 213 -26.97 -9.38 35.52
C GLN A 213 -28.18 -10.33 35.42
N TRP A 214 -29.14 -10.03 34.54
CA TRP A 214 -30.28 -10.91 34.29
C TRP A 214 -29.87 -12.26 33.69
N LYS A 215 -28.87 -12.30 32.80
CA LYS A 215 -28.31 -13.57 32.32
C LYS A 215 -27.69 -14.38 33.46
N HIS A 216 -26.95 -13.76 34.38
CA HIS A 216 -26.34 -14.45 35.52
C HIS A 216 -27.38 -14.99 36.51
N VAL A 217 -28.45 -14.22 36.77
CA VAL A 217 -29.56 -14.66 37.61
C VAL A 217 -30.37 -15.75 36.90
N ARG A 218 -30.61 -15.64 35.59
CA ARG A 218 -31.29 -16.66 34.79
C ARG A 218 -30.51 -17.97 34.75
N THR A 219 -29.19 -17.96 34.57
CA THR A 219 -28.38 -19.19 34.67
C THR A 219 -28.33 -19.78 36.09
N ARG A 220 -28.51 -18.96 37.14
CA ARG A 220 -28.65 -19.46 38.52
C ARG A 220 -30.03 -20.05 38.80
N VAL A 221 -31.08 -19.55 38.15
CA VAL A 221 -32.47 -20.00 38.35
C VAL A 221 -32.84 -21.14 37.39
N GLU A 222 -32.27 -21.22 36.19
CA GLU A 222 -32.51 -22.32 35.22
C GLU A 222 -31.74 -23.61 35.56
N SER A 223 -30.78 -23.58 36.49
CA SER A 223 -30.25 -24.79 37.16
C SER A 223 -31.13 -25.28 38.32
N SER A 224 -32.24 -24.60 38.62
CA SER A 224 -33.18 -24.96 39.67
C SER A 224 -34.64 -24.74 39.23
N HIS A 225 -35.24 -25.79 38.66
CA HIS A 225 -36.69 -26.01 38.45
C HIS A 225 -37.38 -25.46 37.19
N LEU A 226 -37.77 -26.43 36.33
CA LEU A 226 -39.03 -26.66 35.61
C LEU A 226 -40.10 -25.53 35.47
N ARG A 227 -40.55 -25.42 34.21
CA ARG A 227 -41.89 -25.04 33.66
C ARG A 227 -42.33 -23.56 33.64
N SER A 228 -42.63 -23.15 32.39
CA SER A 228 -43.88 -22.48 31.94
C SER A 228 -43.99 -20.95 31.94
N ASN A 229 -44.00 -20.42 30.71
CA ASN A 229 -44.80 -19.33 30.11
C ASN A 229 -44.65 -17.86 30.56
N CYS A 230 -44.30 -17.04 29.56
CA CYS A 230 -44.24 -15.56 29.45
C CYS A 230 -45.63 -14.85 29.59
N PRO A 231 -45.80 -13.54 29.30
CA PRO A 231 -44.90 -12.36 29.16
C PRO A 231 -45.38 -11.17 30.07
N THR A 232 -44.83 -9.93 30.17
CA THR A 232 -44.92 -8.79 29.21
C THR A 232 -44.52 -7.48 29.96
N HIS A 233 -43.55 -6.72 29.44
CA HIS A 233 -43.47 -5.23 29.28
C HIS A 233 -43.48 -4.14 30.41
N TYR A 234 -42.59 -3.13 30.18
CA TYR A 234 -42.61 -1.64 30.45
C TYR A 234 -42.60 -1.10 31.91
N ILE A 235 -42.14 0.12 32.29
CA ILE A 235 -41.06 1.09 31.96
C ILE A 235 -41.10 2.23 33.07
N LYS A 236 -40.02 3.02 33.24
CA LYS A 236 -39.91 4.45 33.74
C LYS A 236 -39.67 4.83 35.24
N ASN A 237 -38.47 5.42 35.45
CA ASN A 237 -38.09 6.77 35.99
C ASN A 237 -38.06 7.18 37.49
N SER A 238 -36.82 7.47 37.99
CA SER A 238 -36.26 8.67 38.73
C SER A 238 -36.90 9.20 40.06
N PRO A 239 -36.31 10.16 40.84
CA PRO A 239 -34.94 10.75 40.97
C PRO A 239 -34.45 11.17 42.43
N ARG A 240 -33.15 11.61 42.57
CA ARG A 240 -32.52 12.64 43.49
C ARG A 240 -32.44 12.38 45.04
N VAL A 241 -31.50 12.88 45.90
CA VAL A 241 -30.44 13.93 45.91
C VAL A 241 -29.49 13.83 47.16
N MET A 242 -28.22 14.24 46.99
CA MET A 242 -27.17 14.83 47.89
C MET A 242 -26.62 14.22 49.20
N ALA A 243 -25.27 14.25 49.35
CA ALA A 243 -24.51 15.08 50.32
C ALA A 243 -22.97 14.90 50.20
N ASP A 244 -22.25 15.96 50.58
CA ASP A 244 -20.82 16.25 50.40
C ASP A 244 -19.82 15.50 51.31
N SER A 245 -18.59 15.31 50.80
CA SER A 245 -17.31 15.59 51.49
C SER A 245 -16.15 15.23 50.54
N THR A 246 -15.34 16.22 50.14
CA THR A 246 -14.10 16.01 49.37
C THR A 246 -12.92 15.79 50.34
N PRO A 247 -12.27 14.62 50.34
CA PRO A 247 -11.03 14.38 51.09
C PRO A 247 -9.80 14.68 50.18
N PRO A 248 -8.57 14.69 50.73
CA PRO A 248 -7.42 15.40 50.19
C PRO A 248 -6.82 14.67 48.97
N SER A 249 -7.25 15.04 47.77
CA SER A 249 -6.64 14.61 46.49
C SER A 249 -6.25 15.78 45.57
N LEU A 250 -6.40 17.03 46.04
CA LEU A 250 -6.09 18.25 45.28
C LEU A 250 -4.60 18.58 45.13
N LEU A 251 -3.69 17.70 45.54
CA LEU A 251 -2.26 17.79 45.18
C LEU A 251 -1.83 16.72 44.16
N MET A 252 -2.78 15.99 43.58
CA MET A 252 -2.56 15.14 42.41
C MET A 252 -3.16 15.74 41.13
N SER A 253 -3.86 16.89 41.20
CA SER A 253 -4.58 17.46 40.05
C SER A 253 -3.71 18.18 39.01
N GLU A 254 -2.47 18.57 39.33
CA GLU A 254 -1.54 19.06 38.30
C GLU A 254 -0.76 17.94 37.61
N LEU A 255 -0.56 16.78 38.27
CA LEU A 255 -0.02 15.58 37.63
C LEU A 255 -1.09 14.72 36.93
N ALA A 256 -2.36 14.83 37.31
CA ALA A 256 -3.48 14.20 36.62
C ALA A 256 -3.92 14.95 35.34
N SER A 257 -3.41 16.17 35.09
CA SER A 257 -3.55 16.87 33.80
C SER A 257 -2.68 16.25 32.68
N ILE A 258 -1.82 15.29 33.04
CA ILE A 258 -1.13 14.38 32.10
C ILE A 258 -1.98 13.10 31.85
N GLY A 259 -3.00 12.86 32.68
CA GLY A 259 -3.88 11.70 32.67
C GLY A 259 -5.05 11.75 31.66
N SER A 260 -4.94 12.53 30.58
CA SER A 260 -5.75 12.23 29.40
C SER A 260 -4.95 11.24 28.55
N PRO A 261 -5.45 10.01 28.32
CA PRO A 261 -4.80 9.06 27.41
C PRO A 261 -4.47 9.69 26.06
N LYS A 262 -5.25 10.69 25.62
CA LYS A 262 -5.06 11.40 24.35
C LYS A 262 -3.81 12.28 24.30
N LYS A 263 -3.37 12.89 25.41
CA LYS A 263 -2.19 13.80 25.40
C LYS A 263 -0.87 13.05 25.51
N LEU A 264 -0.83 11.98 26.31
CA LEU A 264 0.32 11.07 26.33
C LEU A 264 0.42 10.26 25.02
N SER A 265 -0.71 9.80 24.46
CA SER A 265 -0.71 9.22 23.12
C SER A 265 -0.18 10.21 22.09
N SER A 266 -0.64 11.47 22.07
CA SER A 266 -0.14 12.49 21.13
C SER A 266 1.38 12.71 21.21
N LEU A 267 1.97 12.67 22.41
CA LEU A 267 3.40 12.90 22.58
C LEU A 267 4.22 11.65 22.24
N LEU A 268 3.72 10.45 22.58
CA LEU A 268 4.30 9.18 22.16
C LEU A 268 4.20 8.99 20.63
N GLU A 269 3.09 9.39 20.03
CA GLU A 269 2.85 9.40 18.59
C GLU A 269 3.81 10.37 17.89
N SER A 270 4.04 11.57 18.47
CA SER A 270 5.01 12.53 17.94
C SER A 270 6.46 12.04 18.02
N CYS A 271 6.85 11.33 19.08
CA CYS A 271 8.20 10.74 19.18
C CYS A 271 8.37 9.55 18.22
N ASN A 272 7.33 8.73 18.06
CA ASN A 272 7.32 7.65 17.08
C ASN A 272 7.34 8.18 15.64
N GLU A 273 6.68 9.31 15.38
CA GLU A 273 6.67 9.94 14.07
C GLU A 273 8.04 10.50 13.70
N LEU A 274 8.76 11.11 14.65
CA LEU A 274 10.12 11.59 14.40
C LEU A 274 11.09 10.44 14.08
N ALA A 275 11.02 9.35 14.84
CA ALA A 275 11.83 8.15 14.59
C ALA A 275 11.51 7.53 13.21
N ARG A 276 10.23 7.48 12.82
CA ARG A 276 9.80 7.05 11.48
C ARG A 276 10.34 7.96 10.39
N VAL A 277 10.31 9.28 10.58
CA VAL A 277 10.83 10.24 9.59
C VAL A 277 12.35 10.09 9.41
N GLU A 278 13.11 9.86 10.48
CA GLU A 278 14.55 9.58 10.39
C GLU A 278 14.85 8.26 9.68
N GLU A 279 14.07 7.21 9.96
CA GLU A 279 14.19 5.92 9.29
C GLU A 279 13.85 6.03 7.79
N ILE A 280 12.79 6.77 7.44
CA ILE A 280 12.41 7.06 6.05
C ILE A 280 13.55 7.80 5.34
N LYS A 281 14.15 8.82 5.97
CA LYS A 281 15.29 9.55 5.37
C LYS A 281 16.50 8.65 5.14
N LYS A 282 16.80 7.75 6.08
CA LYS A 282 17.88 6.77 5.95
C LYS A 282 17.63 5.81 4.79
N LEU A 283 16.42 5.25 4.71
CA LEU A 283 16.00 4.36 3.63
C LEU A 283 15.97 5.06 2.27
N GLN A 284 15.56 6.33 2.22
CA GLN A 284 15.65 7.15 1.02
C GLN A 284 17.10 7.30 0.55
N HIS A 285 18.02 7.66 1.44
CA HIS A 285 19.44 7.80 1.09
C HIS A 285 20.05 6.48 0.59
N GLU A 286 19.72 5.36 1.23
CA GLU A 286 20.19 4.03 0.82
C GLU A 286 19.62 3.63 -0.56
N SER A 287 18.34 3.92 -0.80
CA SER A 287 17.70 3.71 -2.10
C SER A 287 18.36 4.52 -3.22
N GLU A 288 18.69 5.79 -2.96
CA GLU A 288 19.39 6.65 -3.92
C GLU A 288 20.82 6.16 -4.21
N SER A 289 21.53 5.67 -3.18
CA SER A 289 22.86 5.07 -3.32
C SER A 289 22.81 3.80 -4.18
N LEU A 290 21.89 2.89 -3.91
CA LEU A 290 21.71 1.66 -4.68
C LEU A 290 21.32 1.95 -6.14
N ARG A 291 20.42 2.91 -6.37
CA ARG A 291 20.05 3.38 -7.71
C ARG A 291 21.27 3.90 -8.48
N SER A 292 22.13 4.68 -7.82
CA SER A 292 23.36 5.20 -8.42
C SER A 292 24.36 4.07 -8.79
N GLN A 293 24.50 3.08 -7.90
CA GLN A 293 25.33 1.90 -8.18
C GLN A 293 24.79 1.08 -9.35
N LEU A 294 23.47 0.91 -9.45
CA LEU A 294 22.82 0.19 -10.55
C LEU A 294 23.05 0.91 -11.89
N THR A 295 22.92 2.24 -11.93
CA THR A 295 23.22 3.03 -13.13
C THR A 295 24.67 2.84 -13.57
N LEU A 296 25.63 2.96 -12.64
CA LEU A 296 27.05 2.78 -12.93
C LEU A 296 27.35 1.36 -13.45
N LEU A 297 26.72 0.34 -12.88
CA LEU A 297 26.89 -1.04 -13.33
C LEU A 297 26.28 -1.25 -14.73
N GLY A 298 25.13 -0.63 -15.00
CA GLY A 298 24.51 -0.63 -16.33
C GLY A 298 25.39 0.02 -17.38
N GLU A 299 26.02 1.15 -17.07
CA GLU A 299 26.99 1.81 -17.96
C GLU A 299 28.22 0.92 -18.23
N LYS A 300 28.77 0.27 -17.20
CA LYS A 300 29.89 -0.69 -17.36
C LYS A 300 29.52 -1.87 -18.25
N TYR A 301 28.32 -2.42 -18.06
CA TYR A 301 27.80 -3.51 -18.89
C TYR A 301 27.66 -3.07 -20.35
N ASN A 302 27.04 -1.91 -20.59
CA ASN A 302 26.88 -1.35 -21.94
C ASN A 302 28.24 -1.11 -22.62
N ALA A 303 29.22 -0.57 -21.91
CA ALA A 303 30.57 -0.39 -22.43
C ALA A 303 31.24 -1.72 -22.80
N LEU A 304 31.05 -2.77 -21.98
CA LEU A 304 31.58 -4.11 -22.26
C LEU A 304 30.89 -4.74 -23.48
N ALA A 305 29.57 -4.61 -23.58
CA ALA A 305 28.79 -5.08 -24.71
C ALA A 305 29.24 -4.42 -26.03
N LEU A 306 29.43 -3.09 -26.03
CA LEU A 306 29.95 -2.36 -27.18
C LEU A 306 31.37 -2.79 -27.55
N LYS A 307 32.26 -3.02 -26.57
CA LYS A 307 33.61 -3.58 -26.82
C LYS A 307 33.54 -4.97 -27.47
N HIS A 308 32.64 -5.83 -26.99
CA HIS A 308 32.47 -7.17 -27.56
C HIS A 308 31.94 -7.12 -29.00
N ILE A 309 30.95 -6.27 -29.28
CA ILE A 309 30.46 -6.02 -30.65
C ILE A 309 31.61 -5.56 -31.55
N HIS A 310 32.39 -4.58 -31.11
CA HIS A 310 33.51 -4.06 -31.88
C HIS A 310 34.61 -5.10 -32.12
N TYR A 311 34.91 -5.93 -31.12
CA TYR A 311 35.86 -7.04 -31.26
C TYR A 311 35.37 -8.07 -32.27
N LYS A 312 34.09 -8.45 -32.23
CA LYS A 312 33.47 -9.37 -33.18
C LYS A 312 33.54 -8.83 -34.61
N SER A 313 33.18 -7.56 -34.82
CA SER A 313 33.27 -6.89 -36.13
C SER A 313 34.72 -6.83 -36.66
N LYS A 314 35.70 -6.54 -35.80
CA LYS A 314 37.13 -6.57 -36.17
C LYS A 314 37.62 -7.95 -36.56
N ARG A 315 37.13 -9.00 -35.88
CA ARG A 315 37.45 -10.38 -36.22
C ARG A 315 36.90 -10.71 -37.61
N ASP A 316 35.63 -10.42 -37.86
CA ASP A 316 34.97 -10.72 -39.14
C ASP A 316 35.60 -9.97 -40.32
N PHE A 317 36.19 -8.79 -40.10
CA PHE A 317 36.94 -8.04 -41.12
C PHE A 317 38.31 -8.69 -41.44
N LYS A 318 39.00 -9.28 -40.46
CA LYS A 318 40.29 -9.96 -40.67
C LYS A 318 40.20 -11.27 -41.45
N TRP A 319 39.01 -11.88 -41.55
CA TRP A 319 38.80 -13.10 -42.33
C TRP A 319 38.35 -12.84 -43.78
N LYS A 320 38.06 -11.57 -44.13
CA LYS A 320 37.55 -11.17 -45.46
C LYS A 320 38.58 -10.47 -46.36
N ASN A 321 39.80 -10.24 -45.86
CA ASN A 321 40.96 -9.78 -46.64
C ASN A 321 42.05 -10.84 -46.58
#